data_AF-A0A9D7R1D4-F1
#
_entry.id   AF-A0A9D7R1D4-F1
#
_cell.length_a   1.000
_cell.length_b   1.000
_cell.length_c   1.000
_cell.angle_alpha   90.00
_cell.angle_beta   90.00
_cell.angle_gamma   90.00
#
_symmetry.space_group_name_H-M   'P 1'
#
loop_
_entity.id
_entity.type
_entity.pdbx_description
1 polymer ?
#
loop_
_entity_poly.entity_id
_entity_poly.type
_entity_poly.pdbx_seq_one_letter_code
_entity_poly.pdbx_strand_id
1 'polypeptide(L)'
;MDTICKNCGNAFQGKYCNQCGQKVIEGRLSLGEFFHKFVHSFTHVDKGLLLLAKELFIRPGIVAREYIEGKRAKYFNPLQYLILLVAVSTFLTLNYDLLGPKNLQGLLNSADPQVRFRAGMSNFFYKYFNLVLFATVPVVAFFSWLMFRKSGFNFAENLVFVSFISAQRTLFFIIISPLLYFTKSYWYISIGLYYLFWIVYFIYAYIQFYQQGKLLTIIKYVGVFILSFLIVQSVAMGFVYLFMLK
;
A
#
# COMPACT_ATOMS: atom_id res chain seq x y z
N MET A 1 38.15 -1.42 10.81
CA MET A 1 37.84 -1.09 9.40
C MET A 1 36.74 -0.06 9.40
N ASP A 2 36.96 1.07 8.74
CA ASP A 2 35.93 2.11 8.58
C ASP A 2 34.82 1.59 7.66
N THR A 3 33.57 1.80 8.06
CA THR A 3 32.41 1.42 7.26
C THR A 3 31.94 2.64 6.47
N ILE A 4 31.69 2.47 5.17
CA ILE A 4 31.12 3.54 4.34
C ILE A 4 29.59 3.52 4.49
N CYS A 5 29.02 4.66 4.87
CA CYS A 5 27.58 4.81 5.04
C CYS A 5 26.84 4.77 3.68
N LYS A 6 25.94 3.81 3.49
CA LYS A 6 25.11 3.71 2.28
C LYS A 6 24.18 4.92 2.03
N ASN A 7 23.86 5.68 3.08
CA ASN A 7 22.94 6.82 2.98
C ASN A 7 23.65 8.12 2.57
N CYS A 8 24.77 8.46 3.21
CA CYS A 8 25.47 9.74 3.00
C CYS A 8 26.89 9.62 2.44
N GLY A 9 27.43 8.41 2.30
CA GLY A 9 28.80 8.17 1.81
C GLY A 9 29.91 8.39 2.86
N ASN A 10 29.58 8.85 4.07
CA ASN A 10 30.59 9.10 5.11
C ASN A 10 31.27 7.81 5.57
N ALA A 11 32.60 7.86 5.73
CA ALA A 11 33.35 6.82 6.42
C ALA A 11 33.19 7.02 7.94
N PHE A 12 32.81 5.97 8.67
CA PHE A 12 32.62 6.04 10.11
C PHE A 12 32.95 4.73 10.81
N GLN A 13 33.11 4.79 12.13
CA GLN A 13 33.28 3.63 13.00
C GLN A 13 32.09 3.53 13.97
N GLY A 14 31.67 2.30 14.27
CA GLY A 14 30.55 2.02 15.18
C GLY A 14 29.29 1.53 14.46
N LYS A 15 28.20 1.36 15.23
CA LYS A 15 26.93 0.78 14.74
C LYS A 15 26.02 1.78 14.02
N TYR A 16 26.27 3.08 14.18
CA TYR A 16 25.48 4.17 13.62
C TYR A 16 26.38 5.22 12.99
N CYS A 17 26.00 5.73 11.82
CA CYS A 17 26.72 6.81 11.17
C CYS A 17 26.61 8.10 11.99
N ASN A 18 27.75 8.65 12.38
CA ASN A 18 27.87 9.91 13.13
C ASN A 18 27.38 11.16 12.36
N GLN A 19 27.22 11.08 11.03
CA GLN A 19 26.74 12.21 10.22
C GLN A 19 25.22 12.16 9.96
N CYS A 20 24.66 10.98 9.68
CA CYS A 20 23.24 10.87 9.27
C CYS A 20 22.40 9.91 10.12
N GLY A 21 22.97 9.33 11.18
CA GLY A 21 22.25 8.41 12.08
C GLY A 21 21.92 7.03 11.51
N GLN A 22 22.29 6.74 10.25
CA GLN A 22 22.03 5.44 9.62
C GLN A 22 22.71 4.30 10.39
N LYS A 23 21.93 3.34 10.89
CA LYS A 23 22.44 2.09 11.45
C LYS A 23 23.14 1.27 10.35
N VAL A 24 24.29 0.65 10.67
CA VAL A 24 24.96 -0.32 9.80
C VAL A 24 23.98 -1.43 9.41
N ILE A 25 23.93 -1.74 8.11
CA ILE A 25 23.06 -2.78 7.56
C ILE A 25 23.91 -4.01 7.29
N GLU A 26 23.71 -5.04 8.10
CA GLU A 26 24.33 -6.35 7.93
C GLU A 26 23.38 -7.21 7.09
N GLY A 27 23.78 -7.54 5.86
CA GLY A 27 23.01 -8.43 5.00
C GLY A 27 21.82 -7.80 4.25
N ARG A 28 21.04 -8.68 3.62
CA ARG A 28 19.88 -8.34 2.77
C ARG A 28 18.63 -8.23 3.63
N LEU A 29 17.68 -7.37 3.23
CA LEU A 29 16.43 -7.21 3.95
C LEU A 29 15.68 -8.54 4.06
N SER A 30 15.48 -9.01 5.29
CA SER A 30 14.68 -10.19 5.62
C SER A 30 13.31 -9.80 6.19
N LEU A 31 12.34 -10.72 6.15
CA LEU A 31 11.02 -10.49 6.76
C LEU A 31 11.12 -10.24 8.28
N GLY A 32 11.94 -11.04 8.97
CA GLY A 32 12.12 -10.90 10.43
C GLY A 32 12.66 -9.53 10.81
N GLU A 33 13.69 -9.04 10.12
CA GLU A 33 14.23 -7.69 10.35
C GLU A 33 13.21 -6.59 10.05
N PHE A 34 12.41 -6.76 9.00
CA PHE A 34 11.41 -5.78 8.61
C PHE A 34 10.34 -5.59 9.69
N PHE A 35 9.79 -6.69 10.21
CA PHE A 35 8.80 -6.66 11.28
C PHE A 35 9.41 -6.26 12.63
N HIS A 36 10.62 -6.71 12.96
CA HIS A 36 11.30 -6.30 14.19
C HIS A 36 11.50 -4.78 14.23
N LYS A 37 11.92 -4.16 13.12
CA LYS A 37 12.06 -2.70 13.03
C LYS A 37 10.72 -1.96 13.09
N PHE A 38 9.65 -2.57 12.59
CA PHE A 38 8.30 -2.00 12.67
C PHE A 38 7.82 -1.84 14.12
N VAL A 39 7.99 -2.86 14.97
CA VAL A 39 7.52 -2.85 16.36
C VAL A 39 8.21 -1.77 17.21
N HIS A 40 9.48 -1.47 16.94
CA HIS A 40 10.28 -0.54 17.75
C HIS A 40 10.22 0.93 17.33
N SER A 41 9.52 1.28 16.25
CA SER A 41 9.72 2.58 15.58
C SER A 41 8.52 3.54 15.69
N PHE A 42 7.67 3.41 16.72
CA PHE A 42 6.42 4.20 16.85
C PHE A 42 6.56 5.60 17.47
N THR A 43 7.77 6.06 17.79
CA THR A 43 7.95 7.24 18.66
C THR A 43 8.51 8.51 17.99
N HIS A 44 8.81 8.51 16.69
CA HIS A 44 9.37 9.70 16.02
C HIS A 44 8.70 9.95 14.65
N VAL A 45 7.89 11.01 14.56
CA VAL A 45 7.36 11.52 13.28
C VAL A 45 8.32 12.59 12.77
N ASP A 46 9.21 12.19 11.86
CA ASP A 46 10.29 13.02 11.35
C ASP A 46 9.93 13.84 10.10
N LYS A 47 10.73 14.88 9.83
CA LYS A 47 10.77 15.65 8.57
C LYS A 47 10.85 14.76 7.30
N GLY A 48 11.31 13.51 7.45
CA GLY A 48 11.39 12.52 6.37
C GLY A 48 10.03 12.10 5.79
N LEU A 49 8.91 12.29 6.50
CA LEU A 49 7.59 11.89 6.02
C LEU A 49 7.11 12.74 4.83
N LEU A 50 7.25 14.08 4.91
CA LEU A 50 6.88 14.97 3.81
C LEU A 50 7.80 14.78 2.59
N LEU A 51 9.09 14.59 2.82
CA LEU A 51 10.06 14.26 1.77
C LEU A 51 9.66 12.96 1.06
N LEU A 52 9.36 11.90 1.83
CA LEU A 52 8.92 10.62 1.29
C LEU A 52 7.64 10.78 0.46
N ALA A 53 6.62 11.46 1.00
CA ALA A 53 5.35 11.68 0.30
C ALA A 53 5.57 12.41 -1.04
N LYS A 54 6.41 13.45 -1.07
CA LYS A 54 6.77 14.17 -2.30
C LYS A 54 7.50 13.26 -3.29
N GLU A 55 8.51 12.53 -2.84
CA GLU A 55 9.29 11.67 -3.73
C GLU A 55 8.49 10.49 -4.27
N LEU A 56 7.55 9.93 -3.52
CA LEU A 56 6.68 8.85 -3.99
C LEU A 56 5.70 9.30 -5.08
N PHE A 57 5.32 10.59 -5.15
CA PHE A 57 4.55 11.10 -6.30
C PHE A 57 5.39 11.17 -7.58
N ILE A 58 6.68 11.46 -7.45
CA ILE A 58 7.56 11.76 -8.60
C ILE A 58 8.27 10.50 -9.10
N ARG A 59 8.80 9.69 -8.18
CA ARG A 59 9.71 8.59 -8.49
C ARG A 59 9.55 7.37 -7.55
N PRO A 60 8.34 6.78 -7.47
CA PRO A 60 8.04 5.75 -6.48
C PRO A 60 8.91 4.49 -6.57
N GLY A 61 9.21 4.03 -7.79
CA GLY A 61 10.04 2.84 -8.00
C GLY A 61 11.49 3.09 -7.57
N ILE A 62 12.00 4.30 -7.78
CA ILE A 62 13.36 4.68 -7.38
C ILE A 62 13.45 4.78 -5.85
N VAL A 63 12.48 5.41 -5.19
CA VAL A 63 12.43 5.51 -3.71
C VAL A 63 12.49 4.13 -3.07
N ALA A 64 11.68 3.19 -3.57
CA ALA A 64 11.66 1.83 -3.04
C ALA A 64 13.01 1.11 -3.19
N ARG A 65 13.68 1.26 -4.35
CA ARG A 65 15.03 0.71 -4.55
C ARG A 65 16.04 1.33 -3.60
N GLU A 66 16.09 2.65 -3.51
CA GLU A 66 17.04 3.35 -2.63
C GLU A 66 16.91 2.85 -1.18
N TYR A 67 15.68 2.64 -0.72
CA TYR A 67 15.42 2.07 0.60
C TYR A 67 15.93 0.62 0.74
N ILE A 68 15.67 -0.22 -0.26
CA ILE A 68 16.11 -1.63 -0.29
C ILE A 68 17.64 -1.74 -0.35
N GLU A 69 18.30 -0.89 -1.15
CA GLU A 69 19.75 -0.82 -1.32
C GLU A 69 20.46 -0.33 -0.06
N GLY A 70 19.76 0.41 0.80
CA GLY A 70 20.21 0.71 2.16
C GLY A 70 20.16 2.17 2.58
N LYS A 71 19.57 3.07 1.78
CA LYS A 71 19.36 4.48 2.12
C LYS A 71 18.15 4.66 3.06
N ARG A 72 18.11 3.91 4.16
CA ARG A 72 16.91 3.77 5.02
C ARG A 72 16.68 4.96 5.95
N ALA A 73 17.73 5.71 6.32
CA ALA A 73 17.62 6.92 7.14
C ALA A 73 17.00 8.10 6.39
N LYS A 74 17.00 8.07 5.05
CA LYS A 74 16.40 9.12 4.21
C LYS A 74 14.87 9.08 4.20
N TYR A 75 14.27 7.89 4.35
CA TYR A 75 12.85 7.67 4.13
C TYR A 75 12.17 7.10 5.37
N PHE A 76 10.93 7.52 5.62
CA PHE A 76 10.11 6.94 6.67
C PHE A 76 9.82 5.46 6.40
N ASN A 77 9.62 4.67 7.46
CA ASN A 77 9.42 3.23 7.32
C ASN A 77 8.15 2.92 6.48
N PRO A 78 8.24 2.07 5.45
CA PRO A 78 7.13 1.82 4.52
C PRO A 78 5.86 1.28 5.18
N LEU A 79 5.96 0.32 6.12
CA LEU A 79 4.78 -0.23 6.80
C LEU A 79 4.16 0.77 7.76
N GLN A 80 5.00 1.51 8.49
CA GLN A 80 4.49 2.54 9.40
C GLN A 80 3.79 3.65 8.64
N TYR A 81 4.37 4.08 7.51
CA TYR A 81 3.75 5.04 6.61
C TYR A 81 2.37 4.55 6.13
N LEU A 82 2.31 3.30 5.66
CA LEU A 82 1.06 2.68 5.21
C LEU A 82 0.02 2.61 6.34
N ILE A 83 0.38 2.12 7.53
CA ILE A 83 -0.54 1.95 8.65
C ILE A 83 -1.05 3.29 9.15
N LEU A 84 -0.17 4.29 9.27
CA LEU A 84 -0.56 5.65 9.64
C LEU A 84 -1.62 6.21 8.68
N LEU A 85 -1.38 6.08 7.38
CA LEU A 85 -2.32 6.58 6.37
C LEU A 85 -3.61 5.77 6.29
N VAL A 86 -3.55 4.45 6.45
CA VAL A 86 -4.75 3.60 6.53
C VAL A 86 -5.59 3.97 7.76
N ALA A 87 -4.97 4.25 8.90
CA ALA A 87 -5.67 4.68 10.10
C ALA A 87 -6.36 6.03 9.90
N VAL A 88 -5.65 7.03 9.35
CA VAL A 88 -6.23 8.35 9.03
C VAL A 88 -7.36 8.21 8.01
N SER A 89 -7.16 7.45 6.94
CA SER A 89 -8.19 7.19 5.92
C SER A 89 -9.43 6.53 6.52
N THR A 90 -9.25 5.54 7.40
CA THR A 90 -10.36 4.86 8.09
C THR A 90 -11.14 5.81 8.98
N PHE A 91 -10.44 6.64 9.76
CA PHE A 91 -11.05 7.67 10.57
C PHE A 91 -11.91 8.62 9.73
N LEU A 92 -11.38 9.12 8.60
CA LEU A 92 -12.13 10.02 7.72
C LEU A 92 -13.34 9.33 7.07
N THR A 93 -13.15 8.13 6.52
CA THR A 93 -14.23 7.37 5.86
C THR A 93 -15.41 7.14 6.80
N LEU A 94 -15.15 6.71 8.04
CA LEU A 94 -16.19 6.33 8.99
C LEU A 94 -16.94 7.54 9.58
N ASN A 95 -16.26 8.67 9.78
CA ASN A 95 -16.88 9.86 10.39
C ASN A 95 -17.65 10.72 9.38
N TYR A 96 -17.31 10.65 8.09
CA TYR A 96 -17.90 11.51 7.05
C TYR A 96 -18.76 10.75 6.02
N ASP A 97 -19.05 9.46 6.27
CA ASP A 97 -19.79 8.57 5.37
C ASP A 97 -19.31 8.68 3.92
N LEU A 98 -17.99 8.73 3.73
CA LEU A 98 -17.38 8.96 2.41
C LEU A 98 -17.56 7.76 1.48
N LEU A 99 -17.81 6.57 2.03
CA LEU A 99 -17.95 5.32 1.29
C LEU A 99 -19.28 4.66 1.67
N GLY A 100 -20.22 4.61 0.73
CA GLY A 100 -21.37 3.72 0.79
C GLY A 100 -22.76 4.35 0.66
N PRO A 101 -23.76 3.56 0.28
CA PRO A 101 -25.15 3.98 0.21
C PRO A 101 -25.72 4.16 1.61
N LYS A 102 -26.45 5.26 1.82
CA LYS A 102 -27.21 5.46 3.05
C LYS A 102 -28.36 4.44 3.12
N ASN A 103 -28.64 3.93 4.32
CA ASN A 103 -29.80 3.08 4.65
C ASN A 103 -29.83 1.69 3.99
N LEU A 104 -28.74 0.92 4.09
CA LEU A 104 -28.66 -0.46 3.61
C LEU A 104 -29.45 -1.48 4.45
N GLN A 105 -29.95 -1.08 5.62
CA GLN A 105 -30.60 -1.94 6.61
C GLN A 105 -31.84 -2.67 6.06
N GLY A 106 -32.66 -1.99 5.24
CA GLY A 106 -33.83 -2.62 4.61
C GLY A 106 -33.46 -3.73 3.62
N LEU A 107 -32.33 -3.58 2.91
CA LEU A 107 -31.84 -4.57 1.96
C LEU A 107 -31.15 -5.76 2.66
N LEU A 108 -30.49 -5.51 3.80
CA LEU A 108 -29.90 -6.57 4.63
C LEU A 108 -30.96 -7.48 5.26
N ASN A 109 -32.15 -6.95 5.54
CA ASN A 109 -33.28 -7.71 6.09
C ASN A 109 -34.20 -8.29 5.00
N SER A 110 -33.82 -8.21 3.73
CA SER A 110 -34.62 -8.76 2.64
C SER A 110 -34.79 -10.28 2.77
N ALA A 111 -36.00 -10.76 2.42
CA ALA A 111 -36.33 -12.18 2.41
C ALA A 111 -35.62 -12.93 1.27
N ASP A 112 -35.28 -12.22 0.18
CA ASP A 112 -34.52 -12.77 -0.94
C ASP A 112 -33.04 -12.95 -0.54
N PRO A 113 -32.53 -14.20 -0.51
CA PRO A 113 -31.13 -14.47 -0.16
C PRO A 113 -30.13 -13.78 -1.09
N GLN A 114 -30.46 -13.59 -2.37
CA GLN A 114 -29.56 -12.94 -3.32
C GLN A 114 -29.44 -11.43 -3.04
N VAL A 115 -30.57 -10.77 -2.75
CA VAL A 115 -30.59 -9.35 -2.39
C VAL A 115 -29.85 -9.14 -1.08
N ARG A 116 -30.12 -9.97 -0.06
CA ARG A 116 -29.43 -9.93 1.23
C ARG A 116 -27.92 -10.14 1.09
N PHE A 117 -27.49 -11.11 0.28
CA PHE A 117 -26.07 -11.35 0.03
C PHE A 117 -25.39 -10.17 -0.67
N ARG A 118 -26.00 -9.62 -1.73
CA ARG A 118 -25.46 -8.45 -2.44
C ARG A 118 -25.34 -7.23 -1.52
N ALA A 119 -26.37 -6.98 -0.72
CA ALA A 119 -26.35 -5.91 0.29
C ALA A 119 -25.28 -6.17 1.35
N GLY A 120 -25.14 -7.40 1.83
CA GLY A 120 -24.09 -7.81 2.77
C GLY A 120 -22.69 -7.57 2.20
N MET A 121 -22.42 -8.03 0.98
CA MET A 121 -21.16 -7.80 0.28
C MET A 121 -20.83 -6.30 0.18
N SER A 122 -21.82 -5.52 -0.22
CA SER A 122 -21.70 -4.07 -0.34
C SER A 122 -21.36 -3.43 1.02
N ASN A 123 -22.12 -3.77 2.08
CA ASN A 123 -21.89 -3.29 3.44
C ASN A 123 -20.48 -3.63 3.95
N PHE A 124 -20.05 -4.87 3.72
CA PHE A 124 -18.73 -5.35 4.13
C PHE A 124 -17.62 -4.52 3.47
N PHE A 125 -17.69 -4.35 2.16
CA PHE A 125 -16.68 -3.58 1.44
C PHE A 125 -16.65 -2.12 1.86
N TYR A 126 -17.78 -1.49 2.16
CA TYR A 126 -17.80 -0.11 2.65
C TYR A 126 -17.23 0.01 4.06
N LYS A 127 -17.70 -0.83 4.99
CA LYS A 127 -17.27 -0.80 6.39
C LYS A 127 -15.80 -1.14 6.56
N TYR A 128 -15.30 -2.11 5.80
CA TYR A 128 -13.94 -2.63 5.94
C TYR A 128 -13.02 -2.22 4.78
N PHE A 129 -13.41 -1.25 3.95
CA PHE A 129 -12.68 -0.85 2.74
C PHE A 129 -11.17 -0.67 2.97
N ASN A 130 -10.80 0.18 3.93
CA ASN A 130 -9.40 0.50 4.22
C ASN A 130 -8.62 -0.69 4.79
N LEU A 131 -9.28 -1.58 5.55
CA LEU A 131 -8.68 -2.82 6.03
C LEU A 131 -8.48 -3.83 4.91
N VAL A 132 -9.44 -3.96 3.99
CA VAL A 132 -9.29 -4.77 2.78
C VAL A 132 -8.12 -4.23 1.95
N LEU A 133 -8.03 -2.91 1.73
CA LEU A 133 -6.89 -2.29 1.03
C LEU A 133 -5.55 -2.63 1.69
N PHE A 134 -5.47 -2.56 3.03
CA PHE A 134 -4.27 -2.96 3.76
C PHE A 134 -3.95 -4.45 3.59
N ALA A 135 -4.96 -5.34 3.73
CA ALA A 135 -4.80 -6.77 3.56
C ALA A 135 -4.42 -7.18 2.12
N THR A 136 -4.74 -6.36 1.11
CA THR A 136 -4.30 -6.62 -0.27
C THR A 136 -2.78 -6.48 -0.46
N VAL A 137 -2.09 -5.71 0.37
CA VAL A 137 -0.66 -5.41 0.22
C VAL A 137 0.22 -6.66 0.20
N PRO A 138 0.14 -7.60 1.18
CA PRO A 138 0.92 -8.83 1.13
C PRO A 138 0.53 -9.73 -0.04
N VAL A 139 -0.74 -9.74 -0.47
CA VAL A 139 -1.21 -10.52 -1.63
C VAL A 139 -0.59 -9.98 -2.92
N VAL A 140 -0.64 -8.67 -3.12
CA VAL A 140 0.00 -8.01 -4.26
C VAL A 140 1.50 -8.27 -4.22
N ALA A 141 2.17 -8.07 -3.08
CA ALA A 141 3.61 -8.33 -2.94
C ALA A 141 3.99 -9.78 -3.27
N PHE A 142 3.15 -10.75 -2.89
CA PHE A 142 3.36 -12.16 -3.22
C PHE A 142 3.32 -12.40 -4.73
N PHE A 143 2.28 -11.90 -5.40
CA PHE A 143 2.17 -12.05 -6.85
C PHE A 143 3.23 -11.23 -7.60
N SER A 144 3.62 -10.05 -7.09
CA SER A 144 4.76 -9.29 -7.62
C SER A 144 6.05 -10.10 -7.54
N TRP A 145 6.34 -10.68 -6.37
CA TRP A 145 7.49 -11.57 -6.19
C TRP A 145 7.45 -12.78 -7.12
N LEU A 146 6.28 -13.39 -7.30
CA LEU A 146 6.11 -14.55 -8.17
C LEU A 146 6.33 -14.20 -9.66
N MET A 147 5.68 -13.15 -10.15
CA MET A 147 5.72 -12.73 -11.56
C MET A 147 7.06 -12.09 -11.96
N PHE A 148 7.74 -11.47 -10.99
CA PHE A 148 9.03 -10.82 -11.17
C PHE A 148 10.18 -11.57 -10.46
N ARG A 149 10.02 -12.88 -10.26
CA ARG A 149 11.02 -13.72 -9.55
C ARG A 149 12.42 -13.66 -10.17
N LYS A 150 12.49 -13.51 -11.49
CA LYS A 150 13.75 -13.37 -12.26
C LYS A 150 14.44 -12.01 -12.07
N SER A 151 13.79 -11.03 -11.47
CA SER A 151 14.36 -9.70 -11.20
C SER A 151 15.32 -9.68 -10.02
N GLY A 152 15.48 -10.81 -9.32
CA GLY A 152 16.42 -10.94 -8.20
C GLY A 152 15.89 -10.46 -6.85
N PHE A 153 14.76 -9.74 -6.80
CA PHE A 153 14.16 -9.24 -5.54
C PHE A 153 13.45 -10.34 -4.73
N ASN A 154 13.65 -10.33 -3.41
CA ASN A 154 13.01 -11.27 -2.48
C ASN A 154 11.59 -10.78 -2.07
N PHE A 155 10.82 -11.62 -1.37
CA PHE A 155 9.46 -11.25 -0.97
C PHE A 155 9.41 -10.02 -0.05
N ALA A 156 10.34 -9.88 0.92
CA ALA A 156 10.38 -8.72 1.82
C ALA A 156 10.62 -7.40 1.08
N GLU A 157 11.46 -7.42 0.04
CA GLU A 157 11.72 -6.26 -0.82
C GLU A 157 10.50 -5.91 -1.68
N ASN A 158 9.80 -6.90 -2.23
CA ASN A 158 8.54 -6.68 -2.91
C ASN A 158 7.48 -6.12 -1.95
N LEU A 159 7.45 -6.59 -0.70
CA LEU A 159 6.56 -6.09 0.34
C LEU A 159 6.85 -4.62 0.68
N VAL A 160 8.13 -4.23 0.78
CA VAL A 160 8.54 -2.83 0.94
C VAL A 160 8.05 -1.97 -0.22
N PHE A 161 8.32 -2.41 -1.45
CA PHE A 161 7.91 -1.69 -2.66
C PHE A 161 6.40 -1.47 -2.72
N VAL A 162 5.63 -2.55 -2.53
CA VAL A 162 4.16 -2.50 -2.57
C VAL A 162 3.60 -1.68 -1.40
N SER A 163 4.23 -1.70 -0.24
CA SER A 163 3.83 -0.87 0.91
C SER A 163 3.95 0.62 0.59
N PHE A 164 5.06 1.06 -0.02
CA PHE A 164 5.25 2.46 -0.39
C PHE A 164 4.19 2.96 -1.39
N ILE A 165 3.99 2.23 -2.49
CA ILE A 165 3.02 2.66 -3.52
C ILE A 165 1.57 2.59 -3.02
N SER A 166 1.25 1.64 -2.13
CA SER A 166 -0.07 1.52 -1.52
C SER A 166 -0.31 2.63 -0.49
N ALA A 167 0.71 2.99 0.29
CA ALA A 167 0.65 4.12 1.20
C ALA A 167 0.40 5.41 0.43
N GLN A 168 1.12 5.62 -0.68
CA GLN A 168 0.92 6.80 -1.51
C GLN A 168 -0.50 6.91 -2.09
N ARG A 169 -1.08 5.77 -2.52
CA ARG A 169 -2.48 5.68 -2.93
C ARG A 169 -3.45 6.13 -1.84
N THR A 170 -3.19 5.73 -0.60
CA THR A 170 -4.00 6.11 0.56
C THR A 170 -3.83 7.59 0.90
N LEU A 171 -2.62 8.14 0.86
CA LEU A 171 -2.39 9.58 1.09
C LEU A 171 -3.20 10.43 0.10
N PHE A 172 -3.16 10.06 -1.18
CA PHE A 172 -3.92 10.80 -2.18
C PHE A 172 -5.44 10.65 -2.00
N PHE A 173 -5.91 9.47 -1.60
CA PHE A 173 -7.32 9.29 -1.23
C PHE A 173 -7.74 10.25 -0.10
N ILE A 174 -6.90 10.38 0.93
CA ILE A 174 -7.11 11.34 2.02
C ILE A 174 -7.21 12.77 1.47
N ILE A 175 -6.27 13.18 0.60
CA ILE A 175 -6.24 14.53 0.02
C ILE A 175 -7.48 14.83 -0.84
N ILE A 176 -7.93 13.87 -1.65
CA ILE A 176 -9.08 14.06 -2.56
C ILE A 176 -10.43 13.86 -1.84
N SER A 177 -10.44 13.20 -0.68
CA SER A 177 -11.69 12.85 0.02
C SER A 177 -12.61 14.04 0.36
N PRO A 178 -12.11 15.25 0.72
CA PRO A 178 -12.99 16.40 0.94
C PRO A 178 -13.67 16.84 -0.37
N LEU A 179 -12.95 16.79 -1.49
CA LEU A 179 -13.52 17.13 -2.80
C LEU A 179 -14.63 16.13 -3.19
N LEU A 180 -14.42 14.84 -2.93
CA LEU A 180 -15.44 13.80 -3.18
C LEU A 180 -16.72 14.03 -2.37
N TYR A 181 -16.61 14.61 -1.17
CA TYR A 181 -17.77 14.97 -0.35
C TYR A 181 -18.61 16.09 -0.97
N PHE A 182 -17.98 17.06 -1.64
CA PHE A 182 -18.70 18.15 -2.32
C PHE A 182 -19.25 17.75 -3.70
N THR A 183 -18.56 16.85 -4.42
CA THR A 183 -18.96 16.42 -5.77
C THR A 183 -19.78 15.12 -5.78
N LYS A 184 -20.59 14.86 -4.74
CA LYS A 184 -21.38 13.62 -4.58
C LYS A 184 -22.24 13.26 -5.80
N SER A 185 -22.74 14.26 -6.54
CA SER A 185 -23.52 14.05 -7.77
C SER A 185 -22.72 13.32 -8.87
N TYR A 186 -21.39 13.35 -8.83
CA TYR A 186 -20.49 12.75 -9.82
C TYR A 186 -19.66 11.59 -9.26
N TRP A 187 -20.08 11.02 -8.12
CA TRP A 187 -19.37 9.99 -7.36
C TRP A 187 -18.74 8.87 -8.22
N TYR A 188 -19.53 8.27 -9.11
CA TYR A 188 -19.08 7.15 -9.96
C TYR A 188 -17.95 7.54 -10.91
N ILE A 189 -18.04 8.73 -11.51
CA ILE A 189 -17.01 9.24 -12.43
C ILE A 189 -15.73 9.52 -11.64
N SER A 190 -15.84 10.18 -10.48
CA SER A 190 -14.69 10.49 -9.63
C SER A 190 -13.94 9.22 -9.17
N ILE A 191 -14.67 8.17 -8.79
CA ILE A 191 -14.06 6.87 -8.46
C ILE A 191 -13.39 6.23 -9.68
N GLY A 192 -14.05 6.24 -10.84
CA GLY A 192 -13.48 5.66 -12.07
C GLY A 192 -12.15 6.32 -12.44
N LEU A 193 -12.11 7.65 -12.40
CA LEU A 193 -10.90 8.44 -12.64
C LEU A 193 -9.80 8.16 -11.60
N TYR A 194 -10.18 8.03 -10.32
CA TYR A 194 -9.25 7.64 -9.26
C TYR A 194 -8.59 6.29 -9.57
N TYR A 195 -9.36 5.25 -9.90
CA TYR A 195 -8.79 3.94 -10.21
C TYR A 195 -7.92 3.95 -11.47
N LEU A 196 -8.33 4.67 -12.52
CA LEU A 196 -7.54 4.80 -13.74
C LEU A 196 -6.18 5.45 -13.45
N PHE A 197 -6.18 6.54 -12.68
CA PHE A 197 -4.96 7.21 -12.25
C PHE A 197 -4.03 6.25 -11.49
N TRP A 198 -4.57 5.41 -10.59
CA TRP A 198 -3.75 4.45 -9.84
C TRP A 198 -3.22 3.30 -10.68
N ILE A 199 -3.96 2.84 -11.69
CA ILE A 199 -3.44 1.84 -12.63
C ILE A 199 -2.20 2.41 -13.33
N VAL A 200 -2.27 3.66 -13.82
CA VAL A 200 -1.14 4.33 -14.48
C VAL A 200 0.04 4.53 -13.51
N TYR A 201 -0.23 5.02 -12.30
CA TYR A 201 0.80 5.23 -11.28
C TYR A 201 1.50 3.93 -10.88
N PHE A 202 0.75 2.84 -10.66
CA PHE A 202 1.32 1.54 -10.31
C PHE A 202 2.18 1.00 -11.45
N ILE A 203 1.70 1.07 -12.71
CA ILE A 203 2.51 0.68 -13.88
C ILE A 203 3.82 1.48 -13.91
N TYR A 204 3.75 2.80 -13.73
CA TYR A 204 4.92 3.67 -13.69
C TYR A 204 5.90 3.24 -12.59
N ALA A 205 5.39 2.99 -11.38
CA ALA A 205 6.19 2.52 -10.25
C ALA A 205 6.85 1.16 -10.53
N TYR A 206 6.15 0.21 -11.13
CA TYR A 206 6.69 -1.11 -11.50
C TYR A 206 7.80 -1.00 -12.55
N ILE A 207 7.62 -0.15 -13.57
CA ILE A 207 8.65 0.11 -14.59
C ILE A 207 9.92 0.64 -13.94
N GLN A 208 9.80 1.66 -13.09
CA GLN A 208 10.97 2.20 -12.38
C GLN A 208 11.38 1.42 -11.14
N PHE A 209 10.74 0.32 -10.75
CA PHE A 209 11.22 -0.59 -9.70
C PHE A 209 11.95 -1.82 -10.27
N TYR A 210 11.42 -2.44 -11.33
CA TYR A 210 12.03 -3.66 -11.90
C TYR A 210 13.03 -3.39 -13.02
N GLN A 211 13.00 -2.20 -13.67
CA GLN A 211 13.93 -1.85 -14.75
C GLN A 211 13.94 -2.86 -15.93
N GLN A 212 12.87 -3.64 -16.10
CA GLN A 212 12.67 -4.52 -17.26
C GLN A 212 12.11 -3.74 -18.45
N GLY A 213 12.01 -4.38 -19.61
CA GLY A 213 11.31 -3.82 -20.77
C GLY A 213 9.89 -3.37 -20.39
N LYS A 214 9.49 -2.18 -20.85
CA LYS A 214 8.21 -1.53 -20.45
C LYS A 214 7.01 -2.43 -20.72
N LEU A 215 6.92 -3.01 -21.93
CA LEU A 215 5.81 -3.88 -22.33
C LEU A 215 5.71 -5.14 -21.46
N LEU A 216 6.84 -5.82 -21.22
CA LEU A 216 6.89 -7.00 -20.36
C LEU A 216 6.46 -6.68 -18.93
N THR A 217 6.88 -5.52 -18.42
CA THR A 217 6.50 -5.06 -17.08
C THR A 217 5.00 -4.81 -16.98
N ILE A 218 4.40 -4.18 -17.99
CA ILE A 218 2.96 -3.93 -18.06
C ILE A 218 2.18 -5.25 -18.06
N ILE A 219 2.54 -6.20 -18.94
CA ILE A 219 1.87 -7.50 -19.04
C ILE A 219 1.92 -8.23 -17.69
N LYS A 220 3.09 -8.28 -17.06
CA LYS A 220 3.26 -8.92 -15.74
C LYS A 220 2.46 -8.21 -14.66
N TYR A 221 2.46 -6.87 -14.64
CA TYR A 221 1.69 -6.08 -13.68
C TYR A 221 0.19 -6.32 -13.84
N VAL A 222 -0.34 -6.40 -15.06
CA VAL A 222 -1.74 -6.76 -15.31
C VAL A 222 -2.06 -8.14 -14.73
N GLY A 223 -1.16 -9.12 -14.89
CA GLY A 223 -1.28 -10.42 -14.24
C GLY A 223 -1.30 -10.33 -12.71
N VAL A 224 -0.40 -9.55 -12.10
CA VAL A 224 -0.39 -9.29 -10.64
C VAL A 224 -1.71 -8.68 -10.19
N PHE A 225 -2.21 -7.68 -10.92
CA PHE A 225 -3.47 -6.99 -10.61
C PHE A 225 -4.66 -7.95 -10.64
N ILE A 226 -4.82 -8.72 -11.72
CA ILE A 226 -5.92 -9.67 -11.88
C ILE A 226 -5.88 -10.76 -10.81
N LEU A 227 -4.72 -11.41 -10.60
CA LEU A 227 -4.58 -12.48 -9.62
C LEU A 227 -4.85 -11.98 -8.20
N SER A 228 -4.31 -10.81 -7.85
CA SER A 228 -4.55 -10.21 -6.53
C SER A 228 -6.02 -9.85 -6.35
N PHE A 229 -6.67 -9.29 -7.37
CA PHE A 229 -8.09 -8.95 -7.34
C PHE A 229 -8.96 -10.19 -7.12
N LEU A 230 -8.72 -11.27 -7.89
CA LEU A 230 -9.47 -12.51 -7.76
C LEU A 230 -9.34 -13.14 -6.37
N ILE A 231 -8.12 -13.20 -5.82
CA ILE A 231 -7.90 -13.75 -4.46
C ILE A 231 -8.63 -12.92 -3.40
N VAL A 232 -8.50 -11.60 -3.45
CA VAL A 232 -9.13 -10.72 -2.46
C VAL A 232 -10.66 -10.81 -2.52
N GLN A 233 -11.23 -10.87 -3.72
CA GLN A 233 -12.68 -11.01 -3.90
C GLN A 233 -13.20 -12.35 -3.39
N SER A 234 -12.53 -13.45 -3.71
CA SER A 234 -12.91 -14.79 -3.23
C SER A 234 -12.87 -14.89 -1.70
N VAL A 235 -11.84 -14.33 -1.07
CA VAL A 235 -11.73 -14.29 0.40
C VAL A 235 -12.83 -13.44 1.02
N ALA A 236 -13.11 -12.27 0.45
CA ALA A 236 -14.18 -11.39 0.93
C ALA A 236 -15.57 -12.06 0.80
N MET A 237 -15.84 -12.73 -0.31
CA MET A 237 -17.07 -13.49 -0.52
C MET A 237 -17.23 -14.62 0.49
N GLY A 238 -16.17 -15.40 0.73
CA GLY A 238 -16.18 -16.47 1.73
C GLY A 238 -16.45 -15.94 3.14
N PHE A 239 -15.84 -14.81 3.51
CA PHE A 239 -16.08 -14.16 4.80
C PHE A 239 -17.55 -13.73 4.95
N VAL A 240 -18.10 -13.02 3.97
CA VAL A 240 -19.51 -12.57 4.03
C VAL A 240 -20.47 -13.75 4.08
N TYR A 241 -20.21 -14.80 3.31
CA TYR A 241 -21.02 -16.01 3.33
C TYR A 241 -21.04 -16.68 4.71
N LEU A 242 -19.87 -16.81 5.37
CA LEU A 242 -19.77 -17.47 6.67
C LEU A 242 -20.37 -16.65 7.83
N PHE A 243 -20.26 -15.33 7.79
CA PHE A 243 -20.59 -14.45 8.92
C PHE A 243 -21.89 -13.66 8.79
N MET A 244 -22.46 -13.50 7.58
CA MET A 244 -23.71 -12.74 7.35
C MET A 244 -24.89 -13.56 6.81
N LEU A 245 -24.68 -14.82 6.44
CA LEU A 245 -25.75 -15.72 5.98
C LEU A 245 -26.07 -16.87 6.95
N LYS A 246 -25.51 -16.83 8.17
CA LYS A 246 -25.98 -17.64 9.30
C LYS A 246 -27.02 -16.87 10.12
#